data_AF-A0A9E6VWB3-F1
#
_entry.id   AF-A0A9E6VWB3-F1
#
_cell.length_a   1.000
_cell.length_b   1.000
_cell.length_c   1.000
_cell.angle_alpha   90.00
_cell.angle_beta   90.00
_cell.angle_gamma   90.00
#
_symmetry.space_group_name_H-M   'P 1'
#
loop_
_entity.id
_entity.type
_entity.pdbx_description
1 polymer ?
#
loop_
_entity_poly.entity_id
_entity_poly.type
_entity_poly.pdbx_seq_one_letter_code
_entity_poly.pdbx_strand_id
1 'polypeptide(L)'
;MKTRITTAIVTALVLLFISSPELKAQSNLLFSRAIIYNIPGDSLQNFTVPAGKVWKIESSGSSEPGSSGAIIIKDALNRKMSYLTGASTATGNAVYPIWLPAAFSGSFVTINQRGFISIIEYTVTP
;
A
#
# COMPACT_ATOMS: atom_id res chain seq x y z
N MET A 1 16.78 23.46 53.76
CA MET A 1 15.57 22.78 53.23
C MET A 1 15.33 23.08 51.75
N LYS A 2 15.36 24.35 51.30
CA LYS A 2 15.20 24.75 49.88
C LYS A 2 16.14 24.04 48.90
N THR A 3 17.43 23.89 49.23
CA THR A 3 18.44 23.29 48.33
C THR A 3 18.16 21.81 48.00
N ARG A 4 17.55 21.06 48.92
CA ARG A 4 17.21 19.64 48.70
C ARG A 4 16.03 19.46 47.76
N ILE A 5 15.12 20.43 47.71
CA ILE A 5 13.94 20.42 46.82
C ILE A 5 14.39 20.68 45.37
N THR A 6 15.33 21.62 45.16
CA THR A 6 15.85 21.92 43.83
C THR A 6 16.58 20.72 43.21
N THR A 7 17.40 20.01 43.98
CA THR A 7 18.10 18.82 43.50
C THR A 7 17.13 17.70 43.12
N ALA A 8 16.11 17.44 43.95
CA ALA A 8 15.10 16.41 43.66
C ALA A 8 14.33 16.69 42.36
N ILE A 9 13.99 17.95 42.09
CA ILE A 9 13.29 18.36 40.87
C ILE A 9 14.18 18.18 39.64
N VAL A 10 15.45 18.59 39.72
CA VAL A 10 16.42 18.43 38.62
C VAL A 10 16.66 16.95 38.32
N THR A 11 16.83 16.12 39.35
CA THR A 11 17.02 14.67 39.18
C THR A 11 15.79 14.01 38.56
N ALA A 12 14.57 14.39 38.98
CA ALA A 12 13.33 13.88 38.41
C ALA A 12 13.18 14.25 36.93
N LEU A 13 13.55 15.48 36.54
CA LEU A 13 13.52 15.93 35.15
C LEU A 13 14.52 15.17 34.26
N VAL A 14 15.73 14.91 34.77
CA VAL A 14 16.74 14.14 34.04
C VAL A 14 16.29 12.69 33.84
N LEU A 15 15.71 12.07 34.87
CA LEU A 15 15.15 10.72 34.76
C LEU A 15 14.01 10.63 33.74
N LEU A 16 13.14 11.66 33.69
CA LEU A 16 12.03 11.72 32.73
C LEU A 16 12.51 11.86 31.27
N PHE A 17 13.63 12.55 31.06
CA PHE A 17 14.23 12.72 29.72
C PHE A 17 14.86 11.42 29.22
N ILE A 18 15.54 10.69 30.09
CA ILE A 18 16.21 9.41 29.75
C ILE A 18 15.20 8.28 29.56
N SER A 19 14.04 8.34 30.20
CA SER A 19 12.98 7.34 30.07
C SER A 19 12.03 7.55 28.90
N SER A 20 12.34 8.45 27.96
CA SER A 20 11.51 8.61 26.77
C SER A 20 11.62 7.31 25.94
N PRO A 21 10.52 6.57 25.73
CA PRO A 21 10.58 5.38 24.90
C PRO A 21 10.97 5.83 23.50
N GLU A 22 12.04 5.23 22.94
CA GLU A 22 12.35 5.38 21.53
C GLU A 22 11.14 4.84 20.75
N LEU A 23 10.30 5.76 20.26
CA LEU A 23 9.27 5.45 19.31
C LEU A 23 10.00 4.99 18.05
N LYS A 24 10.18 3.68 17.87
CA LYS A 24 10.62 3.12 16.60
C LYS A 24 9.57 3.51 15.57
N ALA A 25 9.84 4.57 14.82
CA ALA A 25 9.07 4.89 13.64
C ALA A 25 9.12 3.64 12.75
N GLN A 26 7.94 3.08 12.50
CA GLN A 26 7.70 1.83 11.81
C GLN A 26 7.98 1.99 10.29
N SER A 27 9.21 2.35 9.92
CA SER A 27 9.55 2.67 8.54
C SER A 27 10.46 1.63 7.92
N ASN A 28 10.06 0.36 7.99
CA ASN A 28 10.70 -0.72 7.24
C ASN A 28 10.40 -0.62 5.73
N LEU A 29 9.76 0.47 5.28
CA LEU A 29 9.39 0.74 3.90
C LEU A 29 9.98 2.08 3.46
N LEU A 30 10.95 2.02 2.55
CA LEU A 30 11.49 3.19 1.88
C LEU A 30 10.83 3.34 0.52
N PHE A 31 10.25 4.51 0.23
CA PHE A 31 9.69 4.80 -1.09
C PHE A 31 10.74 4.52 -2.18
N SER A 32 10.35 3.77 -3.21
CA SER A 32 11.18 3.50 -4.39
C SER A 32 10.75 4.35 -5.58
N ARG A 33 9.48 4.23 -6.00
CA ARG A 33 8.91 4.94 -7.15
C ARG A 33 7.40 4.82 -7.21
N ALA A 34 6.79 5.64 -8.06
CA ALA A 34 5.42 5.43 -8.53
C ALA A 34 5.46 4.66 -9.87
N ILE A 35 4.48 3.77 -10.07
CA ILE A 35 4.29 2.97 -11.28
C ILE A 35 2.86 3.17 -11.76
N ILE A 36 2.69 3.48 -13.05
CA ILE A 36 1.40 3.45 -13.73
C ILE A 36 1.36 2.21 -14.60
N TYR A 37 0.47 1.28 -14.26
CA TYR A 37 0.25 0.05 -15.02
C TYR A 37 -0.91 0.26 -15.98
N ASN A 38 -0.63 0.35 -17.29
CA ASN A 38 -1.66 0.46 -18.32
C ASN A 38 -2.04 -0.94 -18.82
N ILE A 39 -3.32 -1.27 -18.69
CA ILE A 39 -3.89 -2.56 -19.07
C ILE A 39 -4.65 -2.35 -20.39
N PRO A 40 -4.23 -2.98 -21.50
CA PRO A 40 -4.97 -2.88 -22.75
C PRO A 40 -6.38 -3.49 -22.64
N GLY A 41 -7.28 -3.14 -23.56
CA GLY A 41 -8.63 -3.69 -23.61
C GLY A 41 -8.61 -5.21 -23.76
N ASP A 42 -9.54 -5.91 -23.10
CA ASP A 42 -9.67 -7.37 -23.15
C ASP A 42 -8.37 -8.12 -22.87
N SER A 43 -7.64 -7.68 -21.85
CA SER A 43 -6.34 -8.25 -21.55
C SER A 43 -6.24 -8.81 -20.14
N LEU A 44 -5.47 -9.88 -20.07
CA LEU A 44 -4.90 -10.41 -18.85
C LEU A 44 -3.43 -10.03 -18.86
N GLN A 45 -3.02 -9.27 -17.85
CA GLN A 45 -1.64 -8.85 -17.69
C GLN A 45 -1.06 -9.45 -16.42
N ASN A 46 -0.16 -10.41 -16.60
CA ASN A 46 0.58 -11.01 -15.50
C ASN A 46 1.56 -10.01 -14.90
N PHE A 47 1.73 -10.05 -13.58
CA PHE A 47 2.72 -9.26 -12.87
C PHE A 47 3.33 -10.06 -11.72
N THR A 48 4.49 -9.60 -11.25
CA THR A 48 5.11 -10.11 -10.03
C THR A 48 5.73 -8.94 -9.29
N VAL A 49 5.43 -8.82 -8.00
CA VAL A 49 6.07 -7.84 -7.12
C VAL A 49 7.54 -8.29 -6.92
N PRO A 50 8.54 -7.46 -7.23
CA PRO A 50 9.94 -7.87 -7.10
C PRO A 50 10.31 -8.28 -5.67
N ALA A 51 11.30 -9.17 -5.53
CA ALA A 51 11.83 -9.54 -4.22
C ALA A 51 12.38 -8.30 -3.48
N GLY A 52 12.14 -8.23 -2.17
CA GLY A 52 12.51 -7.07 -1.36
C GLY A 52 11.70 -5.80 -1.64
N LYS A 53 10.66 -5.87 -2.50
CA LYS A 53 9.74 -4.76 -2.76
C LYS A 53 8.35 -5.07 -2.21
N VAL A 54 7.61 -4.02 -1.89
CA VAL A 54 6.19 -4.08 -1.57
C VAL A 54 5.46 -3.10 -2.48
N TRP A 55 4.32 -3.51 -3.02
CA TRP A 55 3.47 -2.65 -3.83
C TRP A 55 2.24 -2.22 -3.05
N LYS A 56 1.93 -0.93 -3.14
CA LYS A 56 0.73 -0.31 -2.59
C LYS A 56 -0.08 0.24 -3.76
N ILE A 57 -1.20 -0.40 -4.07
CA ILE A 57 -2.12 0.06 -5.10
C ILE A 57 -2.99 1.16 -4.49
N GLU A 58 -2.84 2.38 -5.00
CA GLU A 58 -3.52 3.57 -4.48
C GLU A 58 -4.86 3.84 -5.16
N SER A 59 -4.94 3.53 -6.44
CA SER A 59 -6.12 3.78 -7.25
C SER A 59 -6.10 2.97 -8.53
N SER A 60 -7.25 2.89 -9.17
CA SER A 60 -7.37 2.43 -10.54
C SER A 60 -8.42 3.25 -11.28
N GLY A 61 -8.39 3.17 -12.60
CA GLY A 61 -9.47 3.66 -13.44
C GLY A 61 -9.63 2.80 -14.68
N SER A 62 -10.84 2.79 -15.21
CA SER A 62 -11.18 2.18 -16.49
C SER A 62 -11.58 3.28 -17.46
N SER A 63 -11.02 3.28 -18.67
CA SER A 63 -11.39 4.24 -19.71
C SER A 63 -12.40 3.59 -20.65
N GLU A 64 -13.68 3.63 -20.30
CA GLU A 64 -14.77 3.46 -21.25
C GLU A 64 -16.00 4.27 -20.80
N PRO A 65 -16.51 5.22 -21.61
CA PRO A 65 -17.72 5.96 -21.29
C PRO A 65 -18.92 5.03 -21.15
N GLY A 66 -19.62 5.08 -20.00
CA GLY A 66 -20.88 4.34 -19.78
C GLY A 66 -20.74 2.91 -19.26
N SER A 67 -19.53 2.40 -19.04
CA SER A 67 -19.31 1.11 -18.38
C SER A 67 -18.80 1.30 -16.95
N SER A 68 -19.38 0.58 -15.98
CA SER A 68 -18.83 0.46 -14.63
C SER A 68 -17.64 -0.49 -14.66
N GLY A 69 -16.54 -0.03 -15.23
CA GLY A 69 -15.40 -0.88 -15.47
C GLY A 69 -14.66 -1.29 -14.22
N ALA A 70 -14.62 -2.60 -13.95
CA ALA A 70 -13.76 -3.18 -12.93
C ALA A 70 -12.46 -3.75 -13.53
N ILE A 71 -11.33 -3.50 -12.88
CA ILE A 71 -10.11 -4.30 -13.06
C ILE A 71 -10.08 -5.36 -11.97
N ILE A 72 -9.92 -6.63 -12.33
CA ILE A 72 -9.89 -7.73 -11.36
C ILE A 72 -8.44 -8.08 -11.07
N ILE A 73 -8.06 -8.14 -9.79
CA ILE A 73 -6.81 -8.76 -9.37
C ILE A 73 -7.08 -10.26 -9.17
N LYS A 74 -6.29 -11.09 -9.83
CA LYS A 74 -6.24 -12.53 -9.57
C LYS A 74 -4.88 -12.92 -9.04
N ASP A 75 -4.84 -13.96 -8.21
CA ASP A 75 -3.57 -14.57 -7.80
C ASP A 75 -3.00 -15.51 -8.88
N ALA A 76 -1.84 -16.11 -8.60
CA ALA A 76 -1.18 -17.08 -9.46
C ALA A 76 -2.03 -18.34 -9.76
N LEU A 77 -3.06 -18.64 -8.96
CA LEU A 77 -4.00 -19.75 -9.16
C LEU A 77 -5.27 -19.31 -9.91
N ASN A 78 -5.28 -18.09 -10.48
CA ASN A 78 -6.42 -17.47 -11.14
C ASN A 78 -7.66 -17.24 -10.25
N ARG A 79 -7.50 -17.26 -8.92
CA ARG A 79 -8.58 -16.94 -7.98
C ARG A 79 -8.78 -15.44 -7.92
N LYS A 80 -10.03 -14.98 -7.98
CA LYS A 80 -10.36 -13.56 -7.88
C LYS A 80 -10.09 -13.07 -6.46
N MET A 81 -9.18 -12.11 -6.30
CA MET A 81 -8.84 -11.51 -5.01
C MET A 81 -9.59 -10.21 -4.76
N SER A 82 -9.71 -9.36 -5.78
CA SER A 82 -10.27 -8.02 -5.61
C SER A 82 -10.80 -7.43 -6.91
N TYR A 83 -11.80 -6.56 -6.80
CA TYR A 83 -12.35 -5.76 -7.89
C TYR A 83 -11.97 -4.29 -7.69
N LEU A 84 -11.09 -3.79 -8.53
CA LEU A 84 -10.65 -2.40 -8.55
C LEU A 84 -11.67 -1.60 -9.39
N THR A 85 -12.39 -0.69 -8.75
CA THR A 85 -13.41 0.14 -9.41
C THR A 85 -13.26 1.59 -8.99
N GLY A 86 -13.46 2.53 -9.91
CA GLY A 86 -13.42 3.96 -9.60
C GLY A 86 -14.63 4.48 -8.79
N ALA A 87 -15.73 3.73 -8.71
CA ALA A 87 -16.93 4.09 -7.96
C ALA A 87 -17.29 3.01 -6.92
N SER A 88 -17.33 3.38 -5.65
CA SER A 88 -17.51 2.49 -4.48
C SER A 88 -18.97 2.03 -4.25
N THR A 89 -19.72 1.71 -5.30
CA THR A 89 -21.17 1.47 -5.17
C THR A 89 -21.60 0.00 -5.25
N ALA A 90 -20.69 -0.96 -5.43
CA ALA A 90 -21.02 -2.39 -5.51
C ALA A 90 -20.29 -3.24 -4.45
N THR A 91 -21.01 -4.22 -3.91
CA THR A 91 -20.52 -5.21 -2.95
C THR A 91 -19.38 -6.03 -3.58
N GLY A 92 -18.17 -6.00 -2.99
CA GLY A 92 -16.99 -6.71 -3.50
C GLY A 92 -15.88 -5.82 -4.09
N ASN A 93 -16.06 -4.50 -4.05
CA ASN A 93 -15.04 -3.53 -4.46
C ASN A 93 -13.85 -3.49 -3.49
N ALA A 94 -12.66 -3.25 -4.02
CA ALA A 94 -11.48 -2.96 -3.24
C ALA A 94 -11.64 -1.66 -2.45
N VAL A 95 -11.35 -1.73 -1.14
CA VAL A 95 -11.07 -0.53 -0.36
C VAL A 95 -9.59 -0.24 -0.53
N TYR A 96 -9.26 0.82 -1.27
CA TYR A 96 -7.89 1.28 -1.37
C TYR A 96 -7.37 1.77 0.00
N PRO A 97 -6.06 1.63 0.27
CA PRO A 97 -5.05 1.02 -0.59
C PRO A 97 -5.02 -0.52 -0.49
N ILE A 98 -4.53 -1.18 -1.54
CA ILE A 98 -4.26 -2.63 -1.52
C ILE A 98 -2.76 -2.86 -1.45
N TRP A 99 -2.32 -3.63 -0.45
CA TRP A 99 -0.93 -4.00 -0.27
C TRP A 99 -0.65 -5.38 -0.84
N LEU A 100 0.34 -5.47 -1.72
CA LEU A 100 0.83 -6.74 -2.27
C LEU A 100 2.25 -7.00 -1.75
N PRO A 101 2.49 -8.15 -1.11
CA PRO A 101 3.78 -8.46 -0.50
C PRO A 101 4.84 -8.77 -1.57
N ALA A 102 6.10 -8.78 -1.15
CA ALA A 102 7.23 -9.20 -1.98
C ALA A 102 6.99 -10.59 -2.59
N ALA A 103 7.42 -10.77 -3.84
CA ALA A 103 7.25 -12.01 -4.60
C ALA A 103 5.79 -12.44 -4.84
N PHE A 104 4.80 -11.60 -4.54
CA PHE A 104 3.43 -11.86 -4.95
C PHE A 104 3.33 -11.88 -6.48
N SER A 105 2.80 -12.97 -7.04
CA SER A 105 2.50 -13.11 -8.46
C SER A 105 1.00 -13.19 -8.69
N GLY A 106 0.54 -12.46 -9.71
CA GLY A 106 -0.88 -12.39 -10.04
C GLY A 106 -1.11 -11.85 -11.44
N SER A 107 -2.37 -11.53 -11.72
CA SER A 107 -2.74 -10.86 -12.96
C SER A 107 -3.76 -9.75 -12.73
N PHE A 108 -3.65 -8.70 -13.53
CA PHE A 108 -4.70 -7.72 -13.71
C PHE A 108 -5.54 -8.11 -14.92
N VAL A 109 -6.85 -8.13 -14.76
CA VAL A 109 -7.78 -8.52 -15.81
C VAL A 109 -8.80 -7.42 -16.03
N THR A 110 -8.93 -6.99 -17.28
CA THR A 110 -10.06 -6.16 -17.73
C THR A 110 -10.97 -6.95 -18.66
N ILE A 111 -12.22 -6.54 -18.77
CA ILE A 111 -13.19 -7.11 -19.71
C ILE A 111 -13.77 -5.94 -20.51
N ASN A 112 -13.60 -5.98 -21.83
CA ASN A 112 -14.05 -5.02 -22.83
C ASN A 112 -13.60 -3.57 -22.59
N GLN A 113 -12.52 -3.35 -21.84
CA GLN A 113 -12.11 -2.00 -21.45
C GLN A 113 -10.62 -1.89 -21.16
N ARG A 114 -10.07 -0.71 -21.44
CA ARG A 114 -8.72 -0.36 -21.01
C ARG A 114 -8.75 0.08 -19.56
N GLY A 115 -7.67 -0.20 -18.85
CA GLY A 115 -7.52 0.14 -17.44
C GLY A 115 -6.18 0.79 -17.16
N PHE A 116 -6.10 1.53 -16.06
CA PHE A 116 -4.84 1.93 -15.46
C PHE A 116 -4.86 1.67 -13.96
N ILE A 117 -3.70 1.35 -13.40
CA ILE A 117 -3.49 1.13 -11.97
C ILE A 117 -2.36 2.03 -11.51
N SER A 118 -2.58 2.78 -10.44
CA SER A 118 -1.54 3.55 -9.75
C SER A 118 -0.97 2.75 -8.60
N ILE A 119 0.35 2.55 -8.61
CA ILE A 119 1.08 1.74 -7.63
C ILE A 119 2.23 2.58 -7.05
N ILE A 120 2.36 2.60 -5.73
CA ILE A 120 3.57 3.05 -5.05
C ILE A 120 4.39 1.81 -4.69
N GLU A 121 5.64 1.77 -5.14
CA GLU A 121 6.58 0.71 -4.81
C GLU A 121 7.49 1.16 -3.66
N TYR A 122 7.66 0.29 -2.67
CA TYR A 122 8.55 0.48 -1.53
C TYR A 122 9.65 -0.59 -1.52
N THR A 123 10.83 -0.24 -1.04
CA THR A 123 11.89 -1.18 -0.65
C THR A 123 11.66 -1.56 0.79
N VAL A 124 11.69 -2.87 1.09
CA VAL A 124 11.71 -3.37 2.46
C VAL A 124 13.12 -3.19 3.01
N THR A 125 13.27 -2.42 4.08
CA THR A 125 14.51 -2.32 4.84
C THR A 125 14.44 -3.19 6.09
N PRO A 126 15.56 -3.83 6.49
CA PRO A 126 15.66 -4.55 7.76
C PRO A 126 15.29 -3.70 8.98
#